data_AF-A0A1A3P027-F1
#
_entry.id   AF-A0A1A3P027-F1
#
_cell.length_a   1.000
_cell.length_b   1.000
_cell.length_c   1.000
_cell.angle_alpha   90.00
_cell.angle_beta   90.00
_cell.angle_gamma   90.00
#
_symmetry.space_group_name_H-M   'P 1'
#
loop_
_entity.id
_entity.type
_entity.pdbx_description
1 polymer ?
#
loop_
_entity_poly.entity_id
_entity_poly.type
_entity_poly.pdbx_seq_one_letter_code
_entity_poly.pdbx_strand_id
1 'polypeptide(L)'
;MTVGKEATMTEHFRRLRLFLGSFALLFVLFAIRFETLWLQIACAALAVIGLADMLWIGFVVTRRTAPDPVRIASVVDRGPEISGYLATYLLPFVTVSEPKIRDICAYVIFLVVLAVVYVRSEMTQINPTLYLLGRRVIHVSTEGGWNGHVIVKSPLVAPGSVLRVASLNPAVRVEVPNATHE
;
A
#
# COMPACT_ATOMS: atom_id res chain seq x y z
N MET A 1 -5.26 6.99 -29.76
CA MET A 1 -4.47 7.73 -28.75
C MET A 1 -5.18 7.84 -27.37
N THR A 2 -6.32 7.17 -27.18
CA THR A 2 -7.14 7.18 -25.96
C THR A 2 -6.78 6.05 -24.97
N VAL A 3 -6.31 4.90 -25.45
CA VAL A 3 -6.00 3.71 -24.64
C VAL A 3 -4.86 3.94 -23.63
N GLY A 4 -3.87 4.78 -23.95
CA GLY A 4 -2.73 5.06 -23.06
C GLY A 4 -3.08 5.95 -21.86
N LYS A 5 -4.11 6.79 -21.98
CA LYS A 5 -4.51 7.77 -20.94
C LYS A 5 -5.41 7.12 -19.88
N GLU A 6 -6.25 6.18 -20.28
CA GLU A 6 -7.06 5.37 -19.35
C GLU A 6 -6.20 4.42 -18.51
N ALA A 7 -5.17 3.81 -19.11
CA ALA A 7 -4.25 2.93 -18.40
C ALA A 7 -3.47 3.67 -17.30
N THR A 8 -3.01 4.89 -17.58
CA THR A 8 -2.30 5.74 -16.60
C THR A 8 -3.21 6.28 -15.50
N MET A 9 -4.42 6.73 -15.84
CA MET A 9 -5.42 7.15 -14.84
C MET A 9 -5.80 6.02 -13.88
N THR A 10 -5.97 4.80 -14.40
CA THR A 10 -6.28 3.61 -13.59
C THR A 10 -5.14 3.25 -12.65
N GLU A 11 -3.90 3.46 -13.08
CA GLU A 11 -2.72 3.22 -12.26
C GLU A 11 -2.61 4.23 -11.11
N HIS A 12 -2.79 5.53 -11.38
CA HIS A 12 -2.80 6.55 -10.32
C HIS A 12 -3.89 6.32 -9.28
N PHE A 13 -5.10 5.95 -9.73
CA PHE A 13 -6.22 5.64 -8.82
C PHE A 13 -5.91 4.45 -7.91
N ARG A 14 -5.26 3.40 -8.43
CA ARG A 14 -4.89 2.21 -7.65
C ARG A 14 -3.72 2.49 -6.70
N ARG A 15 -2.75 3.31 -7.09
CA ARG A 15 -1.70 3.81 -6.18
C ARG A 15 -2.27 4.65 -5.05
N LEU A 16 -3.28 5.48 -5.34
CA LEU A 16 -4.00 6.24 -4.32
C LEU A 16 -4.75 5.32 -3.34
N ARG A 17 -5.32 4.22 -3.84
CA ARG A 17 -5.98 3.21 -3.00
C ARG A 17 -4.99 2.47 -2.09
N LEU A 18 -3.82 2.09 -2.60
CA LEU A 18 -2.73 1.50 -1.80
C LEU A 18 -2.18 2.50 -0.76
N PHE A 19 -2.08 3.78 -1.13
CA PHE A 19 -1.74 4.87 -0.20
C PHE A 19 -2.76 4.95 0.94
N LEU A 20 -4.05 5.06 0.63
CA LEU A 20 -5.11 5.14 1.64
C LEU A 20 -5.07 3.94 2.60
N GLY A 21 -4.84 2.73 2.09
CA GLY A 21 -4.61 1.55 2.92
C GLY A 21 -3.41 1.71 3.85
N SER A 22 -2.26 2.13 3.31
CA SER A 22 -1.03 2.36 4.07
C SER A 22 -1.20 3.33 5.26
N PHE A 23 -2.12 4.30 5.14
CA PHE A 23 -2.44 5.26 6.20
C PHE A 23 -3.63 4.87 7.08
N ALA A 24 -4.22 3.69 6.89
CA ALA A 24 -5.35 3.24 7.71
C ALA A 24 -4.99 3.19 9.20
N LEU A 25 -3.77 2.76 9.55
CA LEU A 25 -3.29 2.74 10.94
C LEU A 25 -3.17 4.15 11.53
N LEU A 26 -2.77 5.14 10.72
CA LEU A 26 -2.74 6.53 11.16
C LEU A 26 -4.15 7.03 11.48
N PHE A 27 -5.14 6.69 10.66
CA PHE A 27 -6.53 7.04 10.93
C PHE A 27 -7.08 6.35 12.18
N VAL A 28 -6.66 5.11 12.48
CA VAL A 28 -6.97 4.47 13.77
C VAL A 28 -6.40 5.30 14.93
N LEU A 29 -5.13 5.73 14.85
CA LEU A 29 -4.51 6.56 15.88
C LEU A 29 -5.26 7.88 16.06
N PHE A 30 -5.64 8.57 14.98
CA PHE A 30 -6.42 9.80 15.05
C PHE A 30 -7.81 9.58 15.65
N ALA A 31 -8.49 8.47 15.32
CA ALA A 31 -9.79 8.14 15.89
C ALA A 31 -9.72 7.90 17.42
N ILE A 32 -8.63 7.29 17.91
CA ILE A 32 -8.39 7.11 19.35
C ILE A 32 -8.01 8.45 20.00
N ARG A 33 -7.25 9.29 19.28
CA ARG A 33 -6.59 10.47 19.85
C ARG A 33 -7.50 11.69 19.97
N PHE A 34 -8.37 11.92 18.99
CA PHE A 34 -9.21 13.10 18.96
C PHE A 34 -10.33 13.03 19.99
N GLU A 35 -10.66 14.14 20.62
CA GLU A 35 -11.76 14.23 21.60
C GLU A 35 -13.09 14.62 20.94
N THR A 36 -13.03 15.18 19.73
CA THR A 36 -14.19 15.63 18.97
C THR A 36 -14.88 14.45 18.24
N LEU A 37 -16.12 14.14 18.61
CA LEU A 37 -16.85 12.97 18.12
C LEU A 37 -16.95 12.85 16.59
N TRP A 38 -17.26 13.95 15.87
CA TRP A 38 -17.38 13.88 14.41
C TRP A 38 -16.04 13.57 13.72
N LEU A 39 -14.92 14.05 14.29
CA LEU A 39 -13.58 13.73 13.83
C LEU A 39 -13.24 12.27 14.12
N GLN A 40 -13.57 11.77 15.31
CA GLN A 40 -13.38 10.36 15.66
C GLN A 40 -14.12 9.45 14.67
N ILE A 41 -15.40 9.73 14.40
CA ILE A 41 -16.22 8.95 13.47
C ILE A 41 -15.64 9.03 12.05
N ALA A 42 -15.25 10.21 11.58
CA ALA A 42 -14.66 10.38 10.25
C ALA A 42 -13.35 9.59 10.10
N CYS A 43 -12.44 9.69 11.08
CA CYS A 43 -11.19 8.92 11.08
C CYS A 43 -11.44 7.41 11.21
N ALA A 44 -12.38 6.99 12.05
CA ALA A 44 -12.75 5.58 12.19
C ALA A 44 -13.32 5.01 10.88
N ALA A 45 -14.17 5.77 10.18
CA ALA A 45 -14.72 5.37 8.89
C ALA A 45 -13.60 5.21 7.84
N LEU A 46 -12.68 6.17 7.76
CA LEU A 46 -11.52 6.09 6.84
C LEU A 46 -10.62 4.90 7.16
N ALA A 47 -10.37 4.63 8.45
CA ALA A 47 -9.62 3.47 8.89
C ALA A 47 -10.28 2.16 8.47
N VAL A 48 -11.58 2.01 8.73
CA VAL A 48 -12.36 0.81 8.35
C VAL A 48 -12.35 0.60 6.85
N ILE A 49 -12.57 1.66 6.06
CA ILE A 49 -12.52 1.59 4.60
C ILE A 49 -11.13 1.12 4.14
N GLY A 50 -10.06 1.74 4.63
CA GLY A 50 -8.69 1.39 4.26
C GLY A 50 -8.33 -0.05 4.64
N LEU A 51 -8.70 -0.50 5.84
CA LEU A 51 -8.44 -1.86 6.31
C LEU A 51 -9.24 -2.89 5.50
N ALA A 52 -10.54 -2.66 5.30
CA ALA A 52 -11.38 -3.53 4.50
C ALA A 52 -10.85 -3.66 3.06
N ASP A 53 -10.35 -2.55 2.52
CA ASP A 53 -9.73 -2.51 1.20
C ASP A 53 -8.49 -3.41 1.10
N MET A 54 -7.58 -3.28 2.06
CA MET A 54 -6.35 -4.09 2.11
C MET A 54 -6.66 -5.57 2.31
N LEU A 55 -7.66 -5.89 3.15
CA LEU A 55 -8.15 -7.26 3.34
C LEU A 55 -8.76 -7.81 2.03
N TRP A 56 -9.57 -7.02 1.33
CA TRP A 56 -10.15 -7.40 0.06
C TRP A 56 -9.09 -7.70 -0.99
N ILE A 57 -8.08 -6.83 -1.14
CA ILE A 57 -6.95 -7.04 -2.05
C ILE A 57 -6.21 -8.33 -1.69
N GLY A 58 -5.94 -8.56 -0.40
CA GLY A 58 -5.25 -9.75 0.08
C GLY A 58 -6.03 -11.06 -0.10
N PHE A 59 -7.36 -11.03 -0.13
CA PHE A 59 -8.21 -12.23 -0.24
C PHE A 59 -8.73 -12.51 -1.65
N VAL A 60 -9.26 -11.50 -2.34
CA VAL A 60 -10.00 -11.70 -3.59
C VAL A 60 -9.05 -11.87 -4.77
N VAL A 61 -7.95 -11.10 -4.78
CA VAL A 61 -6.98 -11.13 -5.87
C VAL A 61 -6.21 -12.44 -5.88
N THR A 62 -5.85 -12.94 -4.70
CA THR A 62 -5.15 -14.23 -4.56
C THR A 62 -6.02 -15.42 -4.99
N ARG A 63 -7.36 -15.29 -5.01
CA ARG A 63 -8.28 -16.41 -5.31
C ARG A 63 -8.87 -16.41 -6.72
N ARG A 64 -8.88 -15.29 -7.45
CA ARG A 64 -9.65 -15.15 -8.71
C ARG A 64 -8.82 -15.07 -9.99
N THR A 65 -7.49 -14.99 -9.92
CA THR A 65 -6.65 -14.87 -11.11
C THR A 65 -5.81 -16.12 -11.30
N ALA A 66 -5.82 -16.67 -12.52
CA ALA A 66 -4.96 -17.78 -12.90
C ALA A 66 -3.48 -17.40 -12.64
N PRO A 67 -2.73 -18.18 -11.82
CA PRO A 67 -1.37 -17.83 -11.47
C PRO A 67 -0.43 -18.02 -12.66
N ASP A 68 0.28 -16.97 -13.04
CA ASP A 68 1.31 -16.99 -14.08
C ASP A 68 2.69 -17.15 -13.42
N PRO A 69 3.52 -18.15 -13.79
CA PRO A 69 4.87 -18.29 -13.26
C PRO A 69 5.76 -17.19 -13.82
N VAL A 70 6.33 -16.37 -12.94
CA VAL A 70 7.21 -15.26 -13.30
C VAL A 70 8.56 -15.45 -12.63
N ARG A 71 9.63 -15.44 -13.43
CA ARG A 71 11.01 -15.52 -12.96
C ARG A 71 11.56 -14.13 -12.66
N ILE A 72 12.05 -13.95 -11.44
CA ILE A 72 12.48 -12.66 -10.90
C ILE A 72 13.95 -12.40 -11.28
N ALA A 73 14.22 -11.31 -11.98
CA ALA A 73 15.57 -10.90 -12.38
C ALA A 73 16.23 -9.97 -11.34
N SER A 74 15.46 -9.09 -10.70
CA SER A 74 15.95 -8.21 -9.64
C SER A 74 14.85 -7.91 -8.62
N VAL A 75 15.27 -7.61 -7.39
CA VAL A 75 14.38 -7.24 -6.27
C VAL A 75 14.90 -5.96 -5.64
N VAL A 76 14.04 -4.97 -5.48
CA VAL A 76 14.29 -3.78 -4.68
C VAL A 76 13.24 -3.73 -3.58
N ASP A 77 13.69 -3.75 -2.32
CA ASP A 77 12.86 -3.63 -1.12
C ASP A 77 13.31 -2.39 -0.34
N ARG A 78 12.49 -1.33 -0.37
CA ARG A 78 12.76 -0.08 0.38
C ARG A 78 11.98 0.05 1.68
N GLY A 79 11.27 -1.00 2.10
CA GLY A 79 10.46 -1.02 3.33
C GLY A 79 11.18 -0.50 4.58
N PRO A 80 12.40 -0.96 4.89
CA PRO A 80 13.08 -0.63 6.14
C PRO A 80 13.49 0.84 6.27
N GLU A 81 14.07 1.45 5.23
CA GLU A 81 14.66 2.80 5.28
C GLU A 81 13.62 3.92 5.53
N ILE A 82 12.39 3.70 5.10
CA ILE A 82 11.35 4.76 5.10
C ILE A 82 10.39 4.64 6.30
N SER A 83 10.31 3.47 6.93
CA SER A 83 9.56 3.32 8.21
C SER A 83 10.09 4.26 9.30
N GLY A 84 11.41 4.46 9.35
CA GLY A 84 12.05 5.44 10.23
C GLY A 84 11.75 6.89 9.86
N TYR A 85 11.63 7.20 8.57
CA TYR A 85 11.32 8.55 8.09
C TYR A 85 9.85 8.95 8.33
N LEU A 86 8.91 8.00 8.23
CA LEU A 86 7.50 8.24 8.54
C LEU A 86 7.29 8.53 10.04
N ALA A 87 8.00 7.83 10.92
CA ALA A 87 7.89 8.03 12.37
C ALA A 87 8.20 9.47 12.81
N THR A 88 9.14 10.15 12.15
CA THR A 88 9.53 11.53 12.52
C THR A 88 8.46 12.56 12.16
N TYR A 89 7.65 12.31 11.14
CA TYR A 89 6.56 13.20 10.77
C TYR A 89 5.28 12.97 11.55
N LEU A 90 5.06 11.79 12.13
CA LEU A 90 3.82 11.49 12.85
C LEU A 90 3.77 12.14 14.24
N LEU A 91 4.93 12.39 14.86
CA LEU A 91 5.04 12.90 16.22
C LEU A 91 4.22 14.20 16.49
N PRO A 92 4.31 15.26 15.67
CA PRO A 92 3.52 16.49 15.91
C PRO A 92 2.00 16.29 15.74
N PHE A 93 1.55 15.23 15.06
CA PHE A 93 0.13 14.99 14.80
C PHE A 93 -0.56 14.18 15.89
N VAL A 94 0.18 13.31 16.58
CA VAL A 94 -0.37 12.47 17.65
C VAL A 94 -0.40 13.17 19.01
N THR A 95 0.21 14.35 19.16
CA THR A 95 0.29 15.05 20.46
C THR A 95 -0.90 15.98 20.73
N VAL A 96 -1.70 16.34 19.72
CA VAL A 96 -2.83 17.29 19.85
C VAL A 96 -4.16 16.55 19.95
N SER A 97 -4.87 16.68 21.09
CA SER A 97 -6.18 16.02 21.31
C SER A 97 -7.36 16.76 20.67
N GLU A 98 -7.29 18.09 20.75
CA GLU A 98 -8.36 19.01 20.37
C GLU A 98 -7.84 19.94 19.26
N PRO A 99 -7.75 19.43 18.02
CA PRO A 99 -7.26 20.24 16.92
C PRO A 99 -8.25 21.38 16.60
N LYS A 100 -7.73 22.60 16.48
CA LYS A 100 -8.48 23.73 15.92
C LYS A 100 -8.58 23.58 14.40
N ILE A 101 -9.47 24.35 13.77
CA ILE A 101 -9.64 24.34 12.30
C ILE A 101 -8.29 24.52 11.57
N ARG A 102 -7.41 25.38 12.07
CA ARG A 102 -6.07 25.58 11.50
C ARG A 102 -5.22 24.31 11.55
N ASP A 103 -5.31 23.55 12.64
CA ASP A 103 -4.56 22.30 12.82
C ASP A 103 -5.11 21.24 11.86
N ILE A 104 -6.44 21.15 11.72
CA ILE A 104 -7.10 20.30 10.72
C ILE A 104 -6.64 20.66 9.30
N CYS A 105 -6.59 21.94 8.93
CA CYS A 105 -6.09 22.36 7.63
C CYS A 105 -4.63 21.95 7.41
N ALA A 106 -3.78 22.09 8.42
CA ALA A 106 -2.39 21.64 8.36
C ALA A 106 -2.30 20.12 8.15
N TYR A 107 -3.16 19.34 8.81
CA TYR A 107 -3.20 17.88 8.68
C TYR A 107 -3.62 17.47 7.27
N VAL A 108 -4.62 18.13 6.70
CA VAL A 108 -5.06 17.89 5.32
C VAL A 108 -3.94 18.20 4.33
N ILE A 109 -3.28 19.36 4.46
CA ILE A 109 -2.16 19.74 3.59
C ILE A 109 -1.04 18.71 3.70
N PHE A 110 -0.68 18.32 4.93
CA PHE A 110 0.33 17.30 5.17
C PHE A 110 -0.03 15.96 4.50
N LEU A 111 -1.27 15.48 4.67
CA LEU A 111 -1.75 14.25 4.03
C LEU A 111 -1.72 14.34 2.50
N VAL A 112 -2.03 15.50 1.92
CA VAL A 112 -1.93 15.73 0.47
C VAL A 112 -0.48 15.68 0.00
N VAL A 113 0.43 16.37 0.68
CA VAL A 113 1.87 16.32 0.35
C VAL A 113 2.36 14.88 0.46
N LEU A 114 1.98 14.17 1.51
CA LEU A 114 2.35 12.78 1.72
C LEU A 114 1.77 11.87 0.63
N ALA A 115 0.53 12.11 0.19
CA ALA A 115 -0.08 11.40 -0.93
C ALA A 115 0.67 11.64 -2.25
N VAL A 116 1.01 12.90 -2.54
CA VAL A 116 1.77 13.26 -3.73
C VAL A 116 3.15 12.60 -3.70
N VAL A 117 3.88 12.72 -2.58
CA VAL A 117 5.20 12.10 -2.41
C VAL A 117 5.09 10.59 -2.55
N TYR A 118 4.11 9.94 -1.93
CA TYR A 118 3.93 8.50 -2.00
C TYR A 118 3.60 8.01 -3.42
N VAL A 119 2.70 8.70 -4.13
CA VAL A 119 2.30 8.32 -5.50
C VAL A 119 3.43 8.58 -6.49
N ARG A 120 4.21 9.64 -6.30
CA ARG A 120 5.34 10.02 -7.17
C ARG A 120 6.62 9.24 -6.86
N SER A 121 6.75 8.69 -5.65
CA SER A 121 7.89 7.89 -5.25
C SER A 121 7.61 6.39 -5.49
N GLU A 122 8.66 5.59 -5.62
CA GLU A 122 8.59 4.11 -5.55
C GLU A 122 8.20 3.60 -4.13
N MET A 123 7.67 4.47 -3.27
CA MET A 123 7.18 4.17 -1.92
C MET A 123 5.97 3.23 -1.91
N THR A 124 5.38 2.91 -3.06
CA THR A 124 4.30 1.91 -3.17
C THR A 124 4.74 0.53 -2.65
N GLN A 125 6.04 0.29 -2.55
CA GLN A 125 6.66 -0.88 -1.90
C GLN A 125 6.41 -0.97 -0.38
N ILE A 126 5.89 0.09 0.24
CA ILE A 126 5.85 0.25 1.70
C ILE A 126 4.41 0.44 2.15
N ASN A 127 3.82 -0.61 2.71
CA ASN A 127 2.44 -0.58 3.18
C ASN A 127 2.37 -1.26 4.57
N PRO A 128 2.47 -0.50 5.67
CA PRO A 128 2.50 -1.02 7.04
C PRO A 128 1.29 -1.90 7.39
N THR A 129 0.11 -1.57 6.86
CA THR A 129 -1.08 -2.41 6.96
C THR A 129 -0.89 -3.79 6.33
N LEU A 130 -0.34 -3.86 5.12
CA LEU A 130 -0.01 -5.14 4.49
C LEU A 130 1.08 -5.89 5.28
N TYR A 131 2.07 -5.17 5.81
CA TYR A 131 3.12 -5.74 6.67
C TYR A 131 2.54 -6.40 7.92
N LEU A 132 1.59 -5.74 8.60
CA LEU A 132 0.85 -6.34 9.72
C LEU A 132 0.04 -7.57 9.30
N LEU A 133 -0.44 -7.61 8.05
CA LEU A 133 -1.10 -8.77 7.46
C LEU A 133 -0.10 -9.85 6.97
N GLY A 134 1.20 -9.72 7.28
CA GLY A 134 2.25 -10.66 6.89
C GLY A 134 2.58 -10.62 5.40
N ARG A 135 2.34 -9.50 4.73
CA ARG A 135 2.60 -9.29 3.30
C ARG A 135 3.46 -8.05 3.09
N ARG A 136 4.31 -8.05 2.08
CA ARG A 136 5.11 -6.88 1.69
C ARG A 136 4.96 -6.62 0.20
N VAL A 137 5.25 -5.40 -0.21
CA VAL A 137 5.23 -5.03 -1.64
C VAL A 137 6.67 -4.86 -2.09
N ILE A 138 7.10 -5.67 -3.05
CA ILE A 138 8.44 -5.59 -3.63
C ILE A 138 8.35 -5.12 -5.07
N HIS A 139 9.37 -4.42 -5.56
CA HIS A 139 9.47 -4.09 -6.97
C HIS A 139 10.40 -5.08 -7.65
N VAL A 140 9.92 -5.68 -8.73
CA VAL A 140 10.64 -6.72 -9.46
C VAL A 140 10.67 -6.43 -10.95
N SER A 141 11.83 -6.73 -11.54
CA SER A 141 11.97 -6.86 -12.99
C SER A 141 12.06 -8.34 -13.33
N THR A 142 11.53 -8.74 -14.49
CA THR A 142 11.49 -10.13 -14.94
C THR A 142 12.32 -10.30 -16.20
N GLU A 143 12.78 -11.53 -16.47
CA GLU A 143 13.51 -11.83 -17.72
C GLU A 143 12.66 -11.57 -18.97
N GLY A 144 11.32 -11.65 -18.85
CA GLY A 144 10.38 -11.30 -19.91
C GLY A 144 10.15 -9.79 -20.10
N GLY A 145 10.95 -8.94 -19.45
CA GLY A 145 10.89 -7.48 -19.57
C GLY A 145 9.73 -6.83 -18.81
N TRP A 146 8.98 -7.57 -18.00
CA TRP A 146 7.95 -6.98 -17.14
C TRP A 146 8.61 -6.33 -15.93
N ASN A 147 8.20 -5.10 -15.67
CA ASN A 147 8.67 -4.32 -14.56
C ASN A 147 7.46 -3.79 -13.77
N GLY A 148 7.38 -4.12 -12.49
CA GLY A 148 6.26 -3.72 -11.66
C GLY A 148 6.38 -4.16 -10.20
N HIS A 149 5.30 -3.97 -9.46
CA HIS A 149 5.22 -4.27 -8.05
C HIS A 149 4.57 -5.64 -7.82
N VAL A 150 5.05 -6.39 -6.84
CA VAL A 150 4.47 -7.68 -6.44
C VAL A 150 4.20 -7.67 -4.94
N ILE A 151 2.97 -7.97 -4.56
CA ILE A 151 2.60 -8.19 -3.17
C ILE A 151 2.94 -9.64 -2.81
N VAL A 152 3.98 -9.84 -2.01
CA VAL A 152 4.48 -11.15 -1.61
C VAL A 152 4.17 -11.45 -0.15
N LYS A 153 3.87 -12.71 0.14
CA LYS A 153 3.81 -13.27 1.49
C LYS A 153 5.15 -13.90 1.89
N SER A 154 5.95 -14.31 0.91
CA SER A 154 7.22 -15.00 1.15
C SER A 154 8.28 -14.11 1.82
N PRO A 155 8.94 -14.59 2.90
CA PRO A 155 9.87 -13.79 3.71
C PRO A 155 11.18 -13.49 2.99
N LEU A 156 11.59 -14.29 2.01
CA LEU A 156 12.71 -14.01 1.11
C LEU A 156 12.32 -14.25 -0.34
N VAL A 157 12.49 -13.23 -1.17
CA VAL A 157 12.42 -13.34 -2.64
C VAL A 157 13.78 -12.91 -3.15
N ALA A 158 14.49 -13.82 -3.80
CA ALA A 158 15.81 -13.58 -4.37
C ALA A 158 15.75 -13.55 -5.91
N PRO A 159 16.68 -12.87 -6.58
CA PRO A 159 16.88 -13.05 -8.02
C PRO A 159 17.01 -14.54 -8.37
N GLY A 160 16.38 -14.95 -9.47
CA GLY A 160 16.30 -16.34 -9.91
C GLY A 160 15.12 -17.13 -9.34
N SER A 161 14.40 -16.62 -8.34
CA SER A 161 13.18 -17.25 -7.83
C SER A 161 12.05 -17.23 -8.86
N VAL A 162 11.23 -18.29 -8.86
CA VAL A 162 10.00 -18.37 -9.66
C VAL A 162 8.83 -18.13 -8.72
N LEU A 163 8.12 -17.01 -8.92
CA LEU A 163 6.92 -16.67 -8.17
C LEU A 163 5.70 -16.94 -9.03
N ARG A 164 4.70 -17.61 -8.46
CA ARG A 164 3.37 -17.70 -9.07
C ARG A 164 2.60 -16.44 -8.70
N VAL A 165 2.27 -15.63 -9.69
CA VAL A 165 1.66 -14.32 -9.45
C VAL A 165 0.32 -14.21 -10.17
N ALA A 166 -0.68 -13.78 -9.42
CA ALA A 166 -1.99 -13.37 -9.92
C ALA A 166 -1.91 -11.90 -10.33
N SER A 167 -2.28 -11.58 -11.56
CA SER A 167 -2.41 -10.18 -11.99
C SER A 167 -3.56 -9.51 -11.22
N LEU A 168 -3.25 -8.44 -10.50
CA LEU A 168 -4.23 -7.49 -10.01
C LEU A 168 -4.51 -6.42 -11.07
N ASN A 169 -3.42 -5.94 -11.69
CA ASN A 169 -3.42 -5.02 -12.81
C ASN A 169 -2.10 -5.15 -13.62
N PRO A 170 -1.91 -4.39 -14.71
CA PRO A 170 -0.68 -4.45 -15.50
C PRO A 170 0.61 -4.13 -14.73
N ALA A 171 0.53 -3.38 -13.61
CA ALA A 171 1.69 -2.88 -12.86
C ALA A 171 1.90 -3.54 -11.48
N VAL A 172 0.92 -4.31 -11.00
CA VAL A 172 0.83 -4.90 -9.66
C VAL A 172 0.33 -6.32 -9.79
N ARG A 173 1.12 -7.26 -9.30
CA ARG A 173 0.73 -8.66 -9.18
C ARG A 173 0.76 -9.10 -7.73
N VAL A 174 0.07 -10.17 -7.40
CA VAL A 174 -0.01 -10.71 -6.04
C VAL A 174 0.49 -12.14 -6.05
N GLU A 175 1.41 -12.47 -5.16
CA GLU A 175 1.88 -13.84 -4.98
C GLU A 175 0.70 -14.75 -4.59
N VAL A 176 0.55 -15.82 -5.35
CA VAL A 176 -0.35 -16.92 -5.04
C VAL A 176 0.50 -18.01 -4.40
N PRO A 177 0.15 -18.49 -3.19
CA PRO A 177 0.86 -19.60 -2.59
C PRO A 177 0.90 -20.77 -3.58
N ASN A 178 2.06 -21.42 -3.72
CA ASN A 178 2.07 -22.74 -4.33
C ASN A 178 1.09 -23.59 -3.54
N ALA A 179 0.13 -24.21 -4.22
CA ALA A 179 -0.61 -25.32 -3.61
C ALA A 179 0.48 -26.33 -3.21
N THR A 180 0.74 -26.42 -1.91
CA THR A 180 1.45 -27.53 -1.33
C THR A 180 0.69 -28.76 -1.78
N HIS A 181 1.27 -29.51 -2.71
CA HIS A 181 0.91 -30.89 -2.91
C HIS A 181 1.30 -31.60 -1.60
N GLU A 182 0.31 -31.77 -0.73
CA GLU A 182 0.26 -32.88 0.22
C GLU A 182 -0.70 -33.92 -0.34
#